data_AF-A0A382PQJ6-F1
#
_entry.id   AF-A0A382PQJ6-F1
#
_cell.length_a   1.000
_cell.length_b   1.000
_cell.length_c   1.000
_cell.angle_alpha   90.00
_cell.angle_beta   90.00
_cell.angle_gamma   90.00
#
_symmetry.space_group_name_H-M   'P 1'
#
loop_
_entity.id
_entity.type
_entity.pdbx_description
1 polymer ?
#
loop_
_entity_poly.entity_id
_entity_poly.type
_entity_poly.pdbx_seq_one_letter_code
_entity_poly.pdbx_strand_id
1 'polypeptide(L)'
;PTDLANLFPAQKLLDGQLPTDGWRSTWTAWKDKDPVLLFNLGKERVLERIRIYFMPYDRADELKEITIHAADEYLNFHNIKTVNGGVGSREEGTWMEIPMDGLTTRSIRLEPIFQGWGHIWGEVEFWVRETGTFSLDVEGLAKGQTYYYRVFGSNDGGQDWADNTDSFVAENKISYDSGKLVIDTTRGTWRHDGGDDRTGEISAATFNDSLGNAYNYNVCRFTFDEVKLTGSLEIEVRGNAALEIQASDGDVQLGVAINLSGGDGDLVNQGTAIAGGFVGGDFSSRGLGPGGGYGGGGGYGGSGGGSTPTSGQPYGQGTIDDLLGGSGGGGLAGTTGGGGG
;
A
#
# COMPACT_ATOMS: atom_id res chain seq x y z
N PRO A 1 -15.64 55.21 16.01
CA PRO A 1 -14.57 55.32 15.00
C PRO A 1 -13.21 55.05 15.65
N THR A 2 -12.68 53.85 15.48
CA THR A 2 -11.31 53.52 15.91
C THR A 2 -10.48 53.33 14.66
N ASP A 3 -9.51 54.23 14.44
CA ASP A 3 -8.51 54.23 13.37
C ASP A 3 -7.46 53.10 13.52
N LEU A 4 -7.85 51.99 14.14
CA LEU A 4 -7.04 50.80 14.33
C LEU A 4 -7.86 49.58 13.94
N ALA A 5 -8.17 49.49 12.65
CA ALA A 5 -8.76 48.34 11.98
C ALA A 5 -7.79 47.13 11.94
N ASN A 6 -7.15 46.79 13.06
CA ASN A 6 -6.03 45.83 13.14
C ASN A 6 -5.99 44.98 14.44
N LEU A 7 -7.04 44.95 15.26
CA LEU A 7 -7.03 44.09 16.45
C LEU A 7 -7.31 42.60 16.13
N PHE A 8 -8.04 42.32 15.04
CA PHE A 8 -8.30 40.95 14.57
C PHE A 8 -7.77 40.80 13.13
N PRO A 9 -6.59 40.18 12.95
CA PRO A 9 -5.88 40.21 11.66
C PRO A 9 -6.52 39.27 10.64
N ALA A 10 -6.29 39.50 9.35
CA ALA A 10 -6.92 38.71 8.28
C ALA A 10 -6.61 37.20 8.32
N GLN A 11 -5.54 36.75 9.01
CA GLN A 11 -5.30 35.33 9.25
C GLN A 11 -6.41 34.66 10.08
N LYS A 12 -7.17 35.44 10.85
CA LYS A 12 -8.28 34.95 11.65
C LYS A 12 -9.52 34.54 10.85
N LEU A 13 -9.56 34.88 9.56
CA LEU A 13 -10.65 34.44 8.68
C LEU A 13 -10.58 32.94 8.32
N LEU A 14 -9.54 32.23 8.76
CA LEU A 14 -9.26 30.84 8.40
C LEU A 14 -8.92 29.99 9.63
N ASP A 15 -9.35 30.42 10.83
CA ASP A 15 -9.01 29.73 12.08
C ASP A 15 -10.13 28.83 12.62
N GLY A 16 -11.27 28.80 11.92
CA GLY A 16 -12.43 27.99 12.28
C GLY A 16 -13.17 28.47 13.53
N GLN A 17 -12.88 29.67 14.05
CA GLN A 17 -13.50 30.20 15.26
C GLN A 17 -14.40 31.39 14.94
N LEU A 18 -15.70 31.22 15.18
CA LEU A 18 -16.66 32.31 14.95
C LEU A 18 -16.52 33.42 16.02
N PRO A 19 -16.51 34.70 15.60
CA PRO A 19 -16.46 35.84 16.51
C PRO A 19 -17.79 36.06 17.24
N THR A 20 -17.76 36.84 18.33
CA THR A 20 -18.97 37.17 19.10
C THR A 20 -19.74 38.33 18.48
N ASP A 21 -21.05 38.16 18.30
CA ASP A 21 -21.96 39.20 17.80
C ASP A 21 -21.97 40.46 18.68
N GLY A 22 -22.34 41.61 18.09
CA GLY A 22 -22.44 42.90 18.79
C GLY A 22 -21.09 43.54 19.20
N TRP A 23 -19.99 42.79 19.20
CA TRP A 23 -18.70 43.27 19.68
C TRP A 23 -17.61 43.22 18.59
N ARG A 24 -17.52 44.30 17.80
CA ARG A 24 -16.61 44.39 16.63
C ARG A 24 -15.12 44.08 16.87
N SER A 25 -14.62 44.10 18.11
CA SER A 25 -13.19 43.87 18.36
C SER A 25 -12.77 42.40 18.28
N THR A 26 -13.73 41.49 18.15
CA THR A 26 -13.48 40.07 17.84
C THR A 26 -13.57 39.77 16.34
N TRP A 27 -13.85 40.77 15.50
CA TRP A 27 -14.04 40.61 14.06
C TRP A 27 -12.92 41.26 13.27
N THR A 28 -12.62 40.73 12.08
CA THR A 28 -11.76 41.42 11.11
C THR A 28 -12.59 42.47 10.39
N ALA A 29 -12.23 43.74 10.56
CA ALA A 29 -13.03 44.85 10.07
C ALA A 29 -12.23 45.82 9.20
N TRP A 30 -12.84 46.33 8.13
CA TRP A 30 -12.31 47.37 7.26
C TRP A 30 -13.35 48.48 7.10
N LYS A 31 -13.10 49.59 7.79
CA LYS A 31 -13.98 50.76 7.76
C LYS A 31 -13.71 51.60 6.51
N ASP A 32 -14.77 52.01 5.81
CA ASP A 32 -14.73 52.86 4.62
C ASP A 32 -13.74 52.37 3.53
N LYS A 33 -13.50 51.06 3.45
CA LYS A 33 -12.49 50.47 2.56
C LYS A 33 -12.90 49.09 2.07
N ASP A 34 -12.80 48.89 0.76
CA ASP A 34 -12.89 47.59 0.11
C ASP A 34 -11.51 46.89 0.11
N PRO A 35 -11.33 45.80 0.88
CA PRO A 35 -10.10 45.02 0.84
C PRO A 35 -10.01 44.19 -0.46
N VAL A 36 -8.79 43.75 -0.79
CA VAL A 36 -8.58 42.66 -1.75
C VAL A 36 -8.01 41.49 -0.96
N LEU A 37 -8.73 40.38 -0.93
CA LEU A 37 -8.35 39.21 -0.14
C LEU A 37 -7.88 38.09 -1.08
N LEU A 38 -6.65 37.62 -0.86
CA LEU A 38 -6.05 36.56 -1.67
C LEU A 38 -5.85 35.30 -0.81
N PHE A 39 -6.41 34.18 -1.27
CA PHE A 39 -6.36 32.89 -0.61
C PHE A 39 -5.60 31.89 -1.48
N ASN A 40 -4.59 31.24 -0.90
CA ASN A 40 -3.83 30.15 -1.53
C ASN A 40 -4.32 28.81 -0.96
N LEU A 41 -4.72 27.90 -1.84
CA LEU A 41 -5.29 26.60 -1.48
C LEU A 41 -4.22 25.49 -1.33
N GLY A 42 -2.94 25.85 -1.46
CA GLY A 42 -1.75 24.99 -1.36
C GLY A 42 -1.48 24.17 -2.62
N LYS A 43 -2.52 23.59 -3.21
CA LYS A 43 -2.50 22.87 -4.49
C LYS A 43 -3.75 23.22 -5.29
N GLU A 44 -3.81 22.75 -6.52
CA GLU A 44 -5.04 22.79 -7.30
C GLU A 44 -6.13 21.94 -6.64
N ARG A 45 -7.32 22.50 -6.47
CA ARG A 45 -8.47 21.88 -5.83
C ARG A 45 -9.73 22.17 -6.62
N VAL A 46 -10.70 21.27 -6.55
CA VAL A 46 -12.06 21.46 -7.09
C VAL A 46 -12.90 22.11 -6.00
N LEU A 47 -13.29 23.38 -6.18
CA LEU A 47 -14.13 24.12 -5.24
C LEU A 47 -15.61 23.93 -5.56
N GLU A 48 -16.38 23.55 -4.56
CA GLU A 48 -17.84 23.42 -4.65
C GLU A 48 -18.54 24.68 -4.16
N ARG A 49 -18.02 25.31 -3.10
CA ARG A 49 -18.65 26.46 -2.44
C ARG A 49 -17.64 27.31 -1.68
N ILE A 50 -17.89 28.62 -1.64
CA ILE A 50 -17.25 29.55 -0.71
C ILE A 50 -18.32 30.02 0.29
N ARG A 51 -18.00 30.02 1.59
CA ARG A 51 -18.87 30.60 2.61
C ARG A 51 -18.13 31.75 3.30
N ILE A 52 -18.84 32.85 3.53
CA ILE A 52 -18.30 34.03 4.19
C ILE A 52 -19.21 34.36 5.36
N TYR A 53 -18.67 34.34 6.57
CA TYR A 53 -19.35 34.81 7.77
C TYR A 53 -19.08 36.30 7.93
N PHE A 54 -20.12 37.12 7.83
CA PHE A 54 -20.00 38.58 7.91
C PHE A 54 -21.09 39.15 8.81
N MET A 55 -20.86 40.36 9.33
CA MET A 55 -21.80 41.07 10.20
C MET A 55 -22.15 42.43 9.59
N PRO A 56 -23.41 42.68 9.20
CA PRO A 56 -23.87 44.00 8.81
C PRO A 56 -23.83 44.99 9.99
N TYR A 57 -23.55 46.28 9.76
CA TYR A 57 -23.39 47.26 10.84
C TYR A 57 -24.36 48.44 10.75
N ASP A 58 -24.20 49.32 9.75
CA ASP A 58 -25.08 50.48 9.58
C ASP A 58 -26.34 50.11 8.79
N ARG A 59 -26.20 49.12 7.90
CA ARG A 59 -27.26 48.62 7.04
C ARG A 59 -27.39 47.11 7.12
N ALA A 60 -28.57 46.59 6.81
CA ALA A 60 -28.80 45.14 6.70
C ALA A 60 -28.11 44.53 5.48
N ASP A 61 -27.97 45.30 4.41
CA ASP A 61 -27.34 44.96 3.13
C ASP A 61 -25.92 45.57 3.00
N GLU A 62 -25.21 45.69 4.13
CA GLU A 62 -23.89 46.33 4.23
C GLU A 62 -22.86 45.77 3.24
N LEU A 63 -22.83 44.45 3.08
CA LEU A 63 -22.10 43.79 2.00
C LEU A 63 -22.92 43.93 0.72
N LYS A 64 -22.49 44.81 -0.19
CA LYS A 64 -23.24 45.11 -1.41
C LYS A 64 -23.06 44.03 -2.47
N GLU A 65 -21.81 43.69 -2.74
CA GLU A 65 -21.42 42.82 -3.86
C GLU A 65 -20.08 42.15 -3.55
N ILE A 66 -19.83 40.98 -4.12
CA ILE A 66 -18.51 40.34 -4.13
C ILE A 66 -18.20 39.90 -5.55
N THR A 67 -17.03 40.30 -6.05
CA THR A 67 -16.43 39.71 -7.25
C THR A 67 -15.40 38.65 -6.86
N ILE A 68 -15.54 37.46 -7.44
CA ILE A 68 -14.68 36.31 -7.21
C ILE A 68 -13.82 36.11 -8.45
N HIS A 69 -12.51 36.16 -8.27
CA HIS A 69 -11.55 35.76 -9.29
C HIS A 69 -10.84 34.47 -8.90
N ALA A 70 -10.50 33.66 -9.89
CA ALA A 70 -9.69 32.47 -9.71
C ALA A 70 -8.43 32.53 -10.56
N ALA A 71 -7.36 31.93 -10.04
CA ALA A 71 -6.10 31.82 -10.72
C ALA A 71 -6.12 30.70 -11.77
N ASP A 72 -5.57 30.97 -12.96
CA ASP A 72 -5.19 29.95 -13.93
C ASP A 72 -3.87 29.25 -13.54
N GLU A 73 -3.38 28.36 -14.42
CA GLU A 73 -2.14 27.61 -14.21
C GLU A 73 -0.89 28.50 -14.07
N TYR A 74 -0.95 29.74 -14.58
CA TYR A 74 0.12 30.73 -14.54
C TYR A 74 -0.07 31.77 -13.43
N LEU A 75 -1.04 31.58 -12.53
CA LEU A 75 -1.40 32.51 -11.47
C LEU A 75 -1.96 33.87 -11.97
N ASN A 76 -2.50 33.92 -13.19
CA ASN A 76 -3.28 35.07 -13.62
C ASN A 76 -4.73 34.93 -13.14
N PHE A 77 -5.29 36.02 -12.59
CA PHE A 77 -6.62 36.02 -12.01
C PHE A 77 -7.67 36.47 -13.01
N HIS A 78 -8.68 35.63 -13.23
CA HIS A 78 -9.80 35.90 -14.12
C HIS A 78 -11.09 36.01 -13.32
N ASN A 79 -11.98 36.95 -13.68
CA ASN A 79 -13.29 37.07 -13.04
C ASN A 79 -14.13 35.82 -13.35
N ILE A 80 -14.56 35.13 -12.30
CA ILE A 80 -15.41 33.95 -12.40
C ILE A 80 -16.89 34.31 -12.23
N LYS A 81 -17.19 35.11 -11.21
CA LYS A 81 -18.56 35.42 -10.82
C LYS A 81 -18.57 36.70 -10.01
N THR A 82 -19.61 37.51 -10.22
CA THR A 82 -19.95 38.64 -9.34
C THR A 82 -21.34 38.36 -8.78
N VAL A 83 -21.49 38.46 -7.46
CA VAL A 83 -22.73 38.14 -6.75
C VAL A 83 -23.13 39.29 -5.83
N ASN A 84 -24.44 39.54 -5.71
CA ASN A 84 -24.95 40.45 -4.68
C ASN A 84 -24.56 39.91 -3.30
N GLY A 85 -24.17 40.80 -2.40
CA GLY A 85 -23.82 40.46 -1.04
C GLY A 85 -25.01 39.95 -0.22
N GLY A 86 -24.70 39.25 0.88
CA GLY A 86 -25.72 38.78 1.80
C GLY A 86 -26.42 39.91 2.54
N VAL A 87 -27.63 39.64 3.02
CA VAL A 87 -28.38 40.52 3.92
C VAL A 87 -28.47 39.85 5.29
N GLY A 88 -28.33 40.64 6.36
CA GLY A 88 -28.46 40.14 7.73
C GLY A 88 -29.05 41.17 8.69
N SER A 89 -29.30 40.76 9.91
CA SER A 89 -29.59 41.67 11.02
C SER A 89 -28.35 42.52 11.31
N ARG A 90 -28.58 43.77 11.73
CA ARG A 90 -27.48 44.64 12.14
C ARG A 90 -26.86 44.11 13.43
N GLU A 91 -25.53 44.15 13.48
CA GLU A 91 -24.71 43.71 14.62
C GLU A 91 -24.82 42.22 14.97
N GLU A 92 -25.36 41.40 14.06
CA GLU A 92 -25.42 39.93 14.18
C GLU A 92 -24.68 39.28 12.99
N GLY A 93 -23.88 38.26 13.26
CA GLY A 93 -23.20 37.51 12.22
C GLY A 93 -24.14 36.64 11.40
N THR A 94 -23.89 36.58 10.09
CA THR A 94 -24.66 35.75 9.17
C THR A 94 -23.76 35.14 8.10
N TRP A 95 -24.18 33.99 7.56
CA TRP A 95 -23.47 33.31 6.49
C TRP A 95 -23.98 33.76 5.13
N MET A 96 -23.06 34.11 4.25
CA MET A 96 -23.26 34.15 2.81
C MET A 96 -22.66 32.91 2.19
N GLU A 97 -23.40 32.24 1.30
CA GLU A 97 -22.94 31.06 0.58
C GLU A 97 -22.91 31.32 -0.92
N ILE A 98 -21.79 30.97 -1.55
CA ILE A 98 -21.54 31.22 -2.97
C ILE A 98 -21.21 29.88 -3.64
N PRO A 99 -22.08 29.33 -4.50
CA PRO A 99 -21.78 28.11 -5.23
C PRO A 99 -20.68 28.37 -6.26
N MET A 100 -19.70 27.47 -6.30
CA MET A 100 -18.56 27.50 -7.20
C MET A 100 -18.63 26.43 -8.29
N ASP A 101 -19.64 25.55 -8.24
CA ASP A 101 -20.04 24.65 -9.32
C ASP A 101 -18.88 23.75 -9.83
N GLY A 102 -18.00 23.31 -8.92
CA GLY A 102 -16.85 22.46 -9.25
C GLY A 102 -15.66 23.20 -9.88
N LEU A 103 -15.49 24.50 -9.62
CA LEU A 103 -14.37 25.28 -10.14
C LEU A 103 -13.02 24.73 -9.68
N THR A 104 -12.17 24.33 -10.63
CA THR A 104 -10.79 23.94 -10.34
C THR A 104 -9.85 25.15 -10.28
N THR A 105 -9.21 25.39 -9.14
CA THR A 105 -8.15 26.41 -9.02
C THR A 105 -7.23 26.15 -7.83
N ARG A 106 -6.07 26.81 -7.79
CA ARG A 106 -5.15 26.82 -6.64
C ARG A 106 -5.24 28.10 -5.80
N SER A 107 -5.90 29.15 -6.28
CA SER A 107 -6.00 30.41 -5.57
C SER A 107 -7.25 31.20 -5.94
N ILE A 108 -7.85 31.82 -4.93
CA ILE A 108 -9.05 32.66 -5.05
C ILE A 108 -8.71 34.07 -4.60
N ARG A 109 -9.18 35.07 -5.35
CA ARG A 109 -9.18 36.47 -4.96
C ARG A 109 -10.61 36.96 -4.80
N LEU A 110 -10.92 37.53 -3.64
CA LEU A 110 -12.22 38.13 -3.33
C LEU A 110 -12.08 39.65 -3.30
N GLU A 111 -12.96 40.32 -4.03
CA GLU A 111 -13.06 41.78 -4.11
C GLU A 111 -14.48 42.19 -3.70
N PRO A 112 -14.75 42.38 -2.40
CA PRO A 112 -16.05 42.82 -1.91
C PRO A 112 -16.23 44.33 -2.05
N ILE A 113 -17.48 44.76 -2.20
CA ILE A 113 -17.91 46.16 -2.21
C ILE A 113 -18.86 46.36 -1.04
N PHE A 114 -18.58 47.33 -0.16
CA PHE A 114 -19.50 47.70 0.91
C PHE A 114 -20.51 48.75 0.47
N GLN A 115 -21.58 48.90 1.24
CA GLN A 115 -22.46 50.07 1.20
C GLN A 115 -22.89 50.46 2.62
N GLY A 116 -22.27 51.50 3.17
CA GLY A 116 -22.49 51.92 4.55
C GLY A 116 -21.17 52.15 5.29
N TRP A 117 -21.01 51.47 6.41
CA TRP A 117 -19.84 51.54 7.30
C TRP A 117 -18.57 50.90 6.76
N GLY A 118 -18.67 49.79 6.01
CA GLY A 118 -17.52 48.98 5.61
C GLY A 118 -17.74 47.48 5.77
N HIS A 119 -16.66 46.70 5.79
CA HIS A 119 -16.71 45.24 5.91
C HIS A 119 -16.40 44.78 7.34
N ILE A 120 -17.18 43.84 7.86
CA ILE A 120 -16.90 43.16 9.14
C ILE A 120 -17.06 41.66 8.93
N TRP A 121 -15.94 40.93 8.86
CA TRP A 121 -15.88 39.50 8.51
C TRP A 121 -15.30 38.68 9.66
N GLY A 122 -15.82 37.47 9.82
CA GLY A 122 -15.44 36.54 10.89
C GLY A 122 -14.67 35.34 10.36
N GLU A 123 -15.20 34.67 9.33
CA GLU A 123 -14.63 33.42 8.80
C GLU A 123 -14.89 33.33 7.29
N VAL A 124 -13.99 32.68 6.55
CA VAL A 124 -14.12 32.33 5.15
C VAL A 124 -13.81 30.85 4.96
N GLU A 125 -14.78 30.07 4.49
CA GLU A 125 -14.60 28.64 4.25
C GLU A 125 -14.56 28.33 2.75
N PHE A 126 -13.62 27.49 2.35
CA PHE A 126 -13.52 26.93 1.00
C PHE A 126 -13.88 25.44 1.05
N TRP A 127 -15.04 25.11 0.51
CA TRP A 127 -15.51 23.73 0.45
C TRP A 127 -14.99 23.09 -0.83
N VAL A 128 -14.15 22.08 -0.67
CA VAL A 128 -13.45 21.42 -1.78
C VAL A 128 -13.87 19.96 -1.89
N ARG A 129 -14.05 19.50 -3.13
CA ARG A 129 -14.21 18.09 -3.44
C ARG A 129 -12.83 17.52 -3.75
N GLU A 130 -12.24 16.83 -2.78
CA GLU A 130 -11.01 16.08 -3.03
C GLU A 130 -11.32 14.67 -3.52
N THR A 131 -10.63 14.26 -4.59
CA THR A 131 -10.53 12.86 -4.98
C THR A 131 -9.26 12.27 -4.37
N GLY A 132 -9.38 11.12 -3.73
CA GLY A 132 -8.26 10.37 -3.19
C GLY A 132 -8.43 8.88 -3.45
N THR A 133 -7.30 8.17 -3.50
CA THR A 133 -7.28 6.71 -3.46
C THR A 133 -7.10 6.26 -2.01
N PHE A 134 -7.88 5.29 -1.58
CA PHE A 134 -7.68 4.59 -0.31
C PHE A 134 -7.68 3.08 -0.58
N SER A 135 -7.04 2.32 0.31
CA SER A 135 -7.08 0.86 0.30
C SER A 135 -7.54 0.37 1.67
N LEU A 136 -8.30 -0.72 1.68
CA LEU A 136 -8.71 -1.41 2.91
C LEU A 136 -8.58 -2.91 2.66
N ASP A 137 -7.81 -3.56 3.52
CA ASP A 137 -7.67 -5.02 3.48
C ASP A 137 -8.89 -5.67 4.14
N VAL A 138 -9.42 -6.70 3.49
CA VAL A 138 -10.57 -7.46 3.99
C VAL A 138 -10.15 -8.92 4.16
N GLU A 139 -10.18 -9.40 5.40
CA GLU A 139 -9.76 -10.75 5.77
C GLU A 139 -10.95 -11.68 6.06
N GLY A 140 -10.68 -12.98 6.18
CA GLY A 140 -11.68 -13.97 6.61
C GLY A 140 -12.72 -14.35 5.54
N LEU A 141 -12.42 -14.09 4.26
CA LEU A 141 -13.29 -14.42 3.14
C LEU A 141 -13.18 -15.91 2.78
N ALA A 142 -14.33 -16.51 2.49
CA ALA A 142 -14.40 -17.91 2.08
C ALA A 142 -14.27 -18.03 0.56
N LYS A 143 -13.33 -18.89 0.11
CA LYS A 143 -13.08 -19.17 -1.30
C LYS A 143 -14.37 -19.52 -2.06
N GLY A 144 -14.50 -18.97 -3.25
CA GLY A 144 -15.60 -19.20 -4.19
C GLY A 144 -16.90 -18.46 -3.84
N GLN A 145 -16.94 -17.69 -2.74
CA GLN A 145 -18.10 -16.88 -2.39
C GLN A 145 -18.04 -15.52 -3.07
N THR A 146 -19.19 -15.05 -3.56
CA THR A 146 -19.36 -13.69 -4.05
C THR A 146 -19.63 -12.75 -2.87
N TYR A 147 -18.77 -11.76 -2.70
CA TYR A 147 -18.92 -10.68 -1.73
C TYR A 147 -19.35 -9.41 -2.44
N TYR A 148 -20.30 -8.71 -1.83
CA TYR A 148 -20.78 -7.41 -2.29
C TYR A 148 -20.27 -6.35 -1.33
N TYR A 149 -19.77 -5.23 -1.86
CA TYR A 149 -19.27 -4.13 -1.05
C TYR A 149 -19.75 -2.77 -1.57
N ARG A 150 -19.78 -1.82 -0.65
CA ARG A 150 -20.10 -0.41 -0.90
C ARG A 150 -19.29 0.42 0.08
N VAL A 151 -18.83 1.59 -0.34
CA VAL A 151 -17.96 2.47 0.47
C VAL A 151 -18.79 3.57 1.11
N PHE A 152 -18.54 3.84 2.40
CA PHE A 152 -19.05 4.99 3.12
C PHE A 152 -17.90 5.95 3.44
N GLY A 153 -18.05 7.23 3.08
CA GLY A 153 -17.09 8.28 3.42
C GLY A 153 -17.74 9.35 4.30
N SER A 154 -17.01 9.86 5.29
CA SER A 154 -17.46 10.97 6.14
C SER A 154 -16.31 11.92 6.49
N ASN A 155 -16.59 13.21 6.45
CA ASN A 155 -15.72 14.28 6.95
C ASN A 155 -16.56 15.43 7.53
N ASP A 156 -15.93 16.52 7.96
CA ASP A 156 -16.65 17.70 8.50
C ASP A 156 -17.60 18.36 7.49
N GLY A 157 -17.40 18.09 6.19
CA GLY A 157 -18.26 18.53 5.10
C GLY A 157 -19.44 17.62 4.79
N GLY A 158 -19.58 16.48 5.46
CA GLY A 158 -20.72 15.58 5.32
C GLY A 158 -20.34 14.11 5.18
N GLN A 159 -21.34 13.30 4.89
CA GLN A 159 -21.20 11.86 4.74
C GLN A 159 -22.02 11.36 3.56
N ASP A 160 -21.50 10.37 2.86
CA ASP A 160 -22.22 9.76 1.76
C ASP A 160 -21.77 8.31 1.52
N TRP A 161 -22.64 7.53 0.90
CA TRP A 161 -22.35 6.19 0.43
C TRP A 161 -22.17 6.20 -1.08
N ALA A 162 -21.16 5.50 -1.61
CA ALA A 162 -20.91 5.37 -3.06
C ALA A 162 -22.19 4.97 -3.82
N ASP A 163 -22.51 5.56 -4.97
CA ASP A 163 -23.82 5.32 -5.63
C ASP A 163 -24.08 3.86 -6.01
N ASN A 164 -23.03 3.07 -6.23
CA ASN A 164 -23.10 1.69 -6.70
C ASN A 164 -22.59 0.71 -5.65
N THR A 165 -23.20 -0.48 -5.61
CA THR A 165 -22.65 -1.66 -4.95
C THR A 165 -21.85 -2.44 -5.98
N ASP A 166 -20.63 -2.80 -5.63
CA ASP A 166 -19.77 -3.64 -6.45
C ASP A 166 -19.62 -5.03 -5.81
N SER A 167 -19.06 -5.99 -6.55
CA SER A 167 -18.88 -7.35 -6.07
C SER A 167 -17.66 -8.03 -6.63
N PHE A 168 -17.10 -8.97 -5.87
CA PHE A 168 -16.02 -9.84 -6.32
C PHE A 168 -16.24 -11.26 -5.80
N VAL A 169 -15.67 -12.25 -6.48
CA VAL A 169 -15.58 -13.62 -5.95
C VAL A 169 -14.27 -13.72 -5.18
N ALA A 170 -14.32 -14.17 -3.93
CA ALA A 170 -13.12 -14.43 -3.17
C ALA A 170 -12.40 -15.64 -3.77
N GLU A 171 -11.18 -15.42 -4.24
CA GLU A 171 -10.32 -16.45 -4.84
C GLU A 171 -9.03 -16.57 -4.02
N ASN A 172 -8.38 -17.73 -4.07
CA ASN A 172 -7.07 -17.93 -3.45
C ASN A 172 -5.96 -17.78 -4.50
N LYS A 173 -5.91 -16.62 -5.15
CA LYS A 173 -4.90 -16.30 -6.17
C LYS A 173 -3.79 -15.45 -5.57
N ILE A 174 -2.58 -15.65 -6.07
CA ILE A 174 -1.44 -14.80 -5.76
C ILE A 174 -0.86 -14.21 -7.05
N SER A 175 -0.65 -12.90 -7.06
CA SER A 175 -0.06 -12.18 -8.18
C SER A 175 0.84 -11.07 -7.64
N TYR A 176 2.15 -11.29 -7.66
CA TYR A 176 3.14 -10.31 -7.22
C TYR A 176 4.07 -9.96 -8.39
N ASP A 177 4.26 -8.67 -8.63
CA ASP A 177 5.15 -8.13 -9.68
C ASP A 177 6.35 -7.34 -9.12
N SER A 178 6.36 -7.11 -7.80
CA SER A 178 7.34 -6.31 -7.07
C SER A 178 7.31 -6.66 -5.56
N GLY A 179 8.24 -6.11 -4.79
CA GLY A 179 8.36 -6.36 -3.35
C GLY A 179 9.18 -7.61 -3.01
N LYS A 180 9.07 -8.06 -1.76
CA LYS A 180 9.79 -9.23 -1.23
C LYS A 180 8.82 -10.28 -0.69
N LEU A 181 8.96 -11.49 -1.21
CA LEU A 181 8.26 -12.69 -0.74
C LEU A 181 9.22 -13.57 0.08
N VAL A 182 8.85 -13.89 1.32
CA VAL A 182 9.55 -14.85 2.19
C VAL A 182 8.73 -16.12 2.32
N ILE A 183 9.29 -17.24 1.88
CA ILE A 183 8.71 -18.59 1.99
C ILE A 183 9.52 -19.36 3.04
N ASP A 184 8.89 -19.66 4.17
CA ASP A 184 9.49 -20.45 5.26
C ASP A 184 8.87 -21.85 5.28
N THR A 185 9.58 -22.81 4.69
CA THR A 185 9.09 -24.18 4.51
C THR A 185 9.09 -24.98 5.81
N THR A 186 9.89 -24.59 6.81
CA THR A 186 9.87 -25.21 8.15
C THR A 186 8.62 -24.81 8.93
N ARG A 187 8.16 -23.57 8.77
CA ARG A 187 6.97 -23.04 9.45
C ARG A 187 5.70 -23.13 8.62
N GLY A 188 5.81 -23.41 7.33
CA GLY A 188 4.68 -23.38 6.40
C GLY A 188 4.12 -21.98 6.23
N THR A 189 4.96 -20.94 6.21
CA THR A 189 4.49 -19.55 6.05
C THR A 189 4.97 -18.95 4.74
N TRP A 190 4.08 -18.19 4.12
CA TRP A 190 4.32 -17.47 2.88
C TRP A 190 3.92 -16.01 3.12
N ARG A 191 4.88 -15.09 3.06
CA ARG A 191 4.68 -13.71 3.47
C ARG A 191 5.24 -12.74 2.44
N HIS A 192 4.36 -11.92 1.87
CA HIS A 192 4.73 -10.81 1.00
C HIS A 192 4.73 -9.50 1.80
N ASP A 193 5.71 -8.62 1.55
CA ASP A 193 5.85 -7.33 2.24
C ASP A 193 4.73 -6.32 1.94
N GLY A 194 3.90 -6.60 0.93
CA GLY A 194 2.63 -5.92 0.66
C GLY A 194 1.48 -6.33 1.59
N GLY A 195 1.71 -7.19 2.59
CA GLY A 195 0.74 -7.59 3.61
C GLY A 195 0.00 -8.90 3.35
N ASP A 196 0.39 -9.65 2.30
CA ASP A 196 -0.22 -10.95 2.02
C ASP A 196 0.47 -12.08 2.81
N ASP A 197 -0.24 -12.63 3.80
CA ASP A 197 0.17 -13.75 4.63
C ASP A 197 -0.65 -15.01 4.31
N ARG A 198 0.04 -16.12 4.02
CA ARG A 198 -0.54 -17.43 3.71
C ARG A 198 0.13 -18.54 4.52
N THR A 199 -0.61 -19.61 4.76
CA THR A 199 -0.14 -20.82 5.46
C THR A 199 -0.19 -22.02 4.53
N GLY A 200 0.89 -22.79 4.51
CA GLY A 200 1.00 -24.06 3.80
C GLY A 200 0.79 -25.26 4.73
N GLU A 201 0.58 -26.42 4.11
CA GLU A 201 0.45 -27.70 4.80
C GLU A 201 1.79 -28.43 4.81
N ILE A 202 2.23 -28.91 5.97
CA ILE A 202 3.47 -29.70 6.09
C ILE A 202 3.11 -31.17 6.28
N SER A 203 3.63 -32.01 5.41
CA SER A 203 3.48 -33.48 5.47
C SER A 203 4.84 -34.16 5.54
N ALA A 204 4.91 -35.30 6.22
CA ALA A 204 6.13 -36.10 6.32
C ALA A 204 6.14 -37.18 5.24
N ALA A 205 7.32 -37.46 4.69
CA ALA A 205 7.57 -38.49 3.70
C ALA A 205 8.91 -39.20 3.97
N THR A 206 9.08 -40.37 3.35
CA THR A 206 10.29 -41.18 3.48
C THR A 206 10.69 -41.72 2.11
N PHE A 207 11.88 -41.35 1.67
CA PHE A 207 12.50 -41.94 0.48
C PHE A 207 13.38 -43.12 0.91
N ASN A 208 13.27 -44.24 0.20
CA ASN A 208 14.16 -45.39 0.39
C ASN A 208 15.02 -45.58 -0.86
N ASP A 209 16.33 -45.55 -0.70
CA ASP A 209 17.24 -45.77 -1.82
C ASP A 209 17.33 -47.26 -2.22
N SER A 210 18.03 -47.54 -3.32
CA SER A 210 18.22 -48.91 -3.82
C SER A 210 19.08 -49.80 -2.91
N LEU A 211 19.74 -49.23 -1.91
CA LEU A 211 20.56 -49.93 -0.92
C LEU A 211 19.77 -50.21 0.38
N GLY A 212 18.53 -49.71 0.48
CA GLY A 212 17.66 -49.85 1.65
C GLY A 212 17.85 -48.78 2.72
N ASN A 213 18.58 -47.69 2.44
CA ASN A 213 18.69 -46.57 3.35
C ASN A 213 17.42 -45.70 3.29
N ALA A 214 16.91 -45.32 4.46
CA ALA A 214 15.74 -44.46 4.59
C ALA A 214 16.14 -43.01 4.84
N TYR A 215 15.56 -42.10 4.07
CA TYR A 215 15.73 -40.66 4.16
C TYR A 215 14.38 -40.03 4.46
N ASN A 216 14.22 -39.53 5.69
CA ASN A 216 13.00 -38.83 6.10
C ASN A 216 13.10 -37.36 5.71
N TYR A 217 12.02 -36.83 5.14
CA TYR A 217 11.91 -35.44 4.75
C TYR A 217 10.47 -34.96 4.96
N ASN A 218 10.29 -33.64 4.94
CA ASN A 218 8.97 -33.03 4.96
C ASN A 218 8.72 -32.31 3.64
N VAL A 219 7.46 -32.21 3.25
CA VAL A 219 6.99 -31.41 2.11
C VAL A 219 6.07 -30.32 2.66
N CYS A 220 6.38 -29.07 2.35
CA CYS A 220 5.58 -27.90 2.63
C CYS A 220 4.85 -27.48 1.36
N ARG A 221 3.53 -27.68 1.35
CA ARG A 221 2.65 -27.41 0.22
C ARG A 221 1.89 -26.11 0.39
N PHE A 222 1.97 -25.26 -0.62
CA PHE A 222 1.08 -24.12 -0.78
C PHE A 222 0.16 -24.36 -1.97
N THR A 223 -1.14 -24.31 -1.71
CA THR A 223 -2.17 -24.48 -2.73
C THR A 223 -2.85 -23.15 -3.01
N PHE A 224 -2.87 -22.77 -4.27
CA PHE A 224 -3.51 -21.57 -4.79
C PHE A 224 -4.46 -21.94 -5.94
N ASP A 225 -5.29 -21.01 -6.34
CA ASP A 225 -6.13 -21.13 -7.54
C ASP A 225 -5.28 -20.84 -8.78
N GLU A 226 -4.48 -19.78 -8.70
CA GLU A 226 -3.53 -19.32 -9.72
C GLU A 226 -2.30 -18.72 -9.04
N VAL A 227 -1.12 -18.90 -9.67
CA VAL A 227 0.14 -18.35 -9.16
C VAL A 227 0.82 -17.51 -10.23
N LYS A 228 1.10 -16.24 -9.93
CA LYS A 228 1.87 -15.36 -10.81
C LYS A 228 2.94 -14.60 -10.05
N LEU A 229 4.20 -14.97 -10.28
CA LEU A 229 5.38 -14.37 -9.66
C LEU A 229 6.24 -13.76 -10.77
N THR A 230 6.25 -12.44 -10.92
CA THR A 230 6.82 -11.77 -12.11
C THR A 230 7.53 -10.46 -11.77
N GLY A 231 8.01 -9.74 -12.78
CA GLY A 231 8.53 -8.38 -12.64
C GLY A 231 9.84 -8.32 -11.84
N SER A 232 9.88 -7.44 -10.84
CA SER A 232 11.02 -7.22 -9.96
C SER A 232 10.84 -7.84 -8.57
N LEU A 233 9.96 -8.83 -8.44
CA LEU A 233 9.75 -9.53 -7.17
C LEU A 233 11.03 -10.24 -6.71
N GLU A 234 11.41 -10.05 -5.45
CA GLU A 234 12.47 -10.79 -4.78
C GLU A 234 11.87 -11.95 -3.97
N ILE A 235 12.42 -13.15 -4.13
CA ILE A 235 11.95 -14.34 -3.39
C ILE A 235 13.09 -14.87 -2.50
N GLU A 236 12.82 -14.98 -1.20
CA GLU A 236 13.67 -15.65 -0.22
C GLU A 236 13.00 -16.94 0.24
N VAL A 237 13.61 -18.08 -0.07
CA VAL A 237 13.20 -19.38 0.47
C VAL A 237 14.12 -19.75 1.63
N ARG A 238 13.52 -20.14 2.75
CA ARG A 238 14.22 -20.64 3.93
C ARG A 238 13.50 -21.83 4.53
N GLY A 239 14.21 -22.58 5.37
CA GLY A 239 13.69 -23.79 5.99
C GLY A 239 14.03 -25.04 5.20
N ASN A 240 13.75 -26.18 5.82
CA ASN A 240 14.28 -27.49 5.43
C ASN A 240 13.25 -28.44 4.81
N ALA A 241 11.95 -28.10 4.80
CA ALA A 241 10.96 -28.92 4.10
C ALA A 241 10.98 -28.60 2.60
N ALA A 242 10.70 -29.59 1.76
CA ALA A 242 10.58 -29.40 0.32
C ALA A 242 9.47 -28.42 -0.03
N LEU A 243 9.72 -27.55 -0.99
CA LEU A 243 8.75 -26.55 -1.42
C LEU A 243 7.86 -27.13 -2.53
N GLU A 244 6.57 -27.27 -2.26
CA GLU A 244 5.56 -27.63 -3.25
C GLU A 244 4.60 -26.45 -3.44
N ILE A 245 4.47 -25.98 -4.68
CA ILE A 245 3.52 -24.92 -5.06
C ILE A 245 2.54 -25.53 -6.06
N GLN A 246 1.26 -25.54 -5.70
CA GLN A 246 0.20 -26.14 -6.50
C GLN A 246 -0.82 -25.07 -6.92
N ALA A 247 -1.07 -24.96 -8.22
CA ALA A 247 -2.27 -24.29 -8.73
C ALA A 247 -3.37 -25.33 -8.94
N SER A 248 -4.55 -25.07 -8.40
CA SER A 248 -5.69 -26.00 -8.39
C SER A 248 -6.75 -25.68 -9.45
N ASP A 249 -6.81 -24.44 -9.95
CA ASP A 249 -7.85 -23.98 -10.88
C ASP A 249 -7.30 -23.00 -11.95
N GLY A 250 -6.00 -23.09 -12.25
CA GLY A 250 -5.32 -22.13 -13.10
C GLY A 250 -3.85 -22.48 -13.35
N ASP A 251 -3.14 -21.53 -13.97
CA ASP A 251 -1.74 -21.69 -14.35
C ASP A 251 -0.78 -21.25 -13.23
N VAL A 252 0.44 -21.78 -13.30
CA VAL A 252 1.59 -21.27 -12.55
C VAL A 252 2.51 -20.52 -13.51
N GLN A 253 2.66 -19.21 -13.30
CA GLN A 253 3.56 -18.34 -14.05
C GLN A 253 4.73 -17.90 -13.16
N LEU A 254 5.93 -18.38 -13.50
CA LEU A 254 7.18 -18.03 -12.83
C LEU A 254 8.04 -17.19 -13.79
N GLY A 255 8.01 -15.87 -13.60
CA GLY A 255 8.85 -14.90 -14.29
C GLY A 255 10.06 -14.42 -13.49
N VAL A 256 10.22 -14.89 -12.25
CA VAL A 256 11.34 -14.57 -11.37
C VAL A 256 12.07 -15.84 -10.90
N ALA A 257 13.35 -15.70 -10.56
CA ALA A 257 14.15 -16.81 -10.09
C ALA A 257 13.80 -17.16 -8.63
N ILE A 258 13.63 -18.46 -8.35
CA ILE A 258 13.54 -18.99 -6.99
C ILE A 258 14.87 -19.67 -6.70
N ASN A 259 15.67 -19.09 -5.81
CA ASN A 259 16.97 -19.66 -5.44
C ASN A 259 16.78 -20.72 -4.35
N LEU A 260 17.01 -21.98 -4.71
CA LEU A 260 17.01 -23.14 -3.79
C LEU A 260 18.43 -23.67 -3.53
N SER A 261 19.46 -22.88 -3.82
CA SER A 261 20.85 -23.28 -3.54
C SER A 261 21.14 -23.27 -2.04
N GLY A 262 21.66 -24.38 -1.53
CA GLY A 262 22.22 -24.48 -0.20
C GLY A 262 23.58 -23.80 -0.02
N GLY A 263 24.16 -23.29 -1.11
CA GLY A 263 25.47 -22.66 -1.11
C GLY A 263 26.63 -23.64 -0.93
N ASP A 264 27.84 -23.11 -1.08
CA ASP A 264 29.07 -23.88 -0.91
C ASP A 264 29.43 -24.06 0.57
N GLY A 265 30.16 -25.13 0.87
CA GLY A 265 30.84 -25.27 2.14
C GLY A 265 32.12 -24.43 2.20
N ASP A 266 32.54 -24.07 3.40
CA ASP A 266 33.80 -23.37 3.67
C ASP A 266 34.85 -24.31 4.31
N LEU A 267 35.92 -23.77 4.89
CA LEU A 267 36.99 -24.54 5.54
C LEU A 267 36.53 -25.32 6.79
N VAL A 268 35.38 -24.99 7.35
CA VAL A 268 34.85 -25.48 8.63
C VAL A 268 33.39 -25.91 8.52
N ASN A 269 32.55 -25.12 7.85
CA ASN A 269 31.10 -25.30 7.80
C ASN A 269 30.64 -25.80 6.44
N GLN A 270 29.86 -26.87 6.44
CA GLN A 270 29.15 -27.36 5.26
C GLN A 270 28.15 -26.31 4.76
N GLY A 271 27.80 -26.38 3.48
CA GLY A 271 26.69 -25.60 2.94
C GLY A 271 25.37 -25.96 3.63
N THR A 272 24.38 -25.07 3.50
CA THR A 272 23.10 -25.18 4.21
C THR A 272 22.11 -26.05 3.46
N ALA A 273 21.45 -26.99 4.13
CA ALA A 273 20.31 -27.69 3.54
C ALA A 273 19.07 -26.79 3.54
N ILE A 274 18.47 -26.56 2.37
CA ILE A 274 17.21 -25.82 2.24
C ILE A 274 16.21 -26.60 1.40
N ALA A 275 14.92 -26.25 1.49
CA ALA A 275 13.88 -26.75 0.59
C ALA A 275 13.87 -28.28 0.37
N GLY A 276 14.04 -29.08 1.43
CA GLY A 276 14.03 -30.55 1.36
C GLY A 276 15.36 -31.19 0.98
N GLY A 277 16.42 -30.39 0.78
CA GLY A 277 17.77 -30.86 0.50
C GLY A 277 18.54 -31.28 1.74
N PHE A 278 19.78 -31.73 1.51
CA PHE A 278 20.68 -32.29 2.51
C PHE A 278 22.04 -31.59 2.49
N VAL A 279 22.67 -31.53 3.65
CA VAL A 279 24.02 -30.97 3.78
C VAL A 279 25.06 -31.88 3.11
N GLY A 280 26.12 -31.26 2.60
CA GLY A 280 27.28 -31.97 2.07
C GLY A 280 28.09 -32.67 3.14
N GLY A 281 29.23 -33.23 2.74
CA GLY A 281 30.15 -33.92 3.64
C GLY A 281 31.31 -33.05 4.10
N ASP A 282 32.01 -33.49 5.15
CA ASP A 282 33.29 -32.90 5.54
C ASP A 282 34.38 -33.09 4.47
N PHE A 283 35.55 -32.49 4.70
CA PHE A 283 36.72 -32.71 3.86
C PHE A 283 37.02 -34.21 3.69
N SER A 284 37.18 -34.64 2.44
CA SER A 284 37.48 -36.03 2.07
C SER A 284 36.42 -37.05 2.54
N SER A 285 35.20 -36.60 2.80
CA SER A 285 34.05 -37.45 3.16
C SER A 285 33.05 -37.54 1.99
N ARG A 286 31.87 -38.12 2.23
CA ARG A 286 30.76 -38.14 1.26
C ARG A 286 29.65 -37.19 1.73
N GLY A 287 28.82 -36.73 0.80
CA GLY A 287 27.56 -36.04 1.14
C GLY A 287 26.68 -36.85 2.09
N LEU A 288 25.91 -36.17 2.93
CA LEU A 288 25.14 -36.81 4.00
C LEU A 288 23.73 -37.24 3.58
N GLY A 289 23.25 -36.78 2.42
CA GLY A 289 21.96 -37.16 1.87
C GLY A 289 22.03 -37.96 0.56
N PRO A 290 20.86 -38.17 -0.07
CA PRO A 290 20.72 -38.85 -1.35
C PRO A 290 21.56 -38.17 -2.44
N GLY A 291 22.19 -38.97 -3.31
CA GLY A 291 23.10 -38.45 -4.34
C GLY A 291 24.42 -37.88 -3.81
N GLY A 292 24.70 -37.90 -2.51
CA GLY A 292 25.93 -37.38 -1.91
C GLY A 292 27.17 -38.21 -2.27
N GLY A 293 27.94 -37.75 -3.26
CA GLY A 293 29.22 -38.36 -3.67
C GLY A 293 30.43 -37.85 -2.89
N TYR A 294 31.63 -38.38 -3.17
CA TYR A 294 32.88 -37.93 -2.54
C TYR A 294 33.38 -36.57 -3.05
N GLY A 295 33.09 -36.23 -4.31
CA GLY A 295 33.59 -35.01 -4.96
C GLY A 295 32.51 -34.14 -5.59
N GLY A 296 31.24 -34.51 -5.47
CA GLY A 296 30.12 -33.73 -5.97
C GLY A 296 28.76 -34.32 -5.58
N GLY A 297 27.75 -33.46 -5.51
CA GLY A 297 26.36 -33.86 -5.29
C GLY A 297 25.72 -34.42 -6.56
N GLY A 298 24.62 -35.15 -6.39
CA GLY A 298 23.78 -35.64 -7.48
C GLY A 298 22.52 -34.79 -7.63
N GLY A 299 22.11 -34.51 -8.86
CA GLY A 299 20.77 -33.98 -9.14
C GLY A 299 19.71 -35.08 -9.06
N TYR A 300 18.44 -34.68 -9.03
CA TYR A 300 17.32 -35.64 -9.00
C TYR A 300 17.39 -36.57 -10.23
N GLY A 301 17.33 -37.88 -9.99
CA GLY A 301 17.52 -38.93 -10.99
C GLY A 301 18.98 -39.24 -11.37
N GLY A 302 19.96 -38.52 -10.81
CA GLY A 302 21.37 -38.60 -11.19
C GLY A 302 22.31 -39.03 -10.05
N SER A 303 23.44 -39.64 -10.41
CA SER A 303 24.51 -40.01 -9.47
C SER A 303 25.37 -38.81 -9.08
N GLY A 304 25.88 -38.82 -7.86
CA GLY A 304 26.84 -37.82 -7.38
C GLY A 304 28.25 -37.98 -7.95
N GLY A 305 29.05 -36.91 -7.85
CA GLY A 305 30.45 -36.91 -8.26
C GLY A 305 31.31 -37.86 -7.41
N GLY A 306 32.07 -38.75 -8.06
CA GLY A 306 32.84 -39.77 -7.37
C GLY A 306 31.98 -40.85 -6.71
N SER A 307 30.83 -41.18 -7.32
CA SER A 307 29.93 -42.24 -6.89
C SER A 307 30.65 -43.59 -6.78
N THR A 308 30.33 -44.35 -5.73
CA THR A 308 30.77 -45.73 -5.50
C THR A 308 29.54 -46.62 -5.32
N PRO A 309 29.64 -47.96 -5.32
CA PRO A 309 28.47 -48.82 -5.07
C PRO A 309 27.69 -48.53 -3.77
N THR A 310 28.27 -47.79 -2.82
CA THR A 310 27.66 -47.45 -1.52
C THR A 310 27.55 -45.94 -1.25
N SER A 311 27.86 -45.07 -2.23
CA SER A 311 27.76 -43.61 -2.10
C SER A 311 27.50 -42.91 -3.42
N GLY A 312 26.87 -41.74 -3.39
CA GLY A 312 26.55 -40.98 -4.60
C GLY A 312 25.65 -41.74 -5.60
N GLN A 313 24.86 -42.70 -5.12
CA GLN A 313 23.89 -43.42 -5.96
C GLN A 313 22.79 -42.46 -6.44
N PRO A 314 22.22 -42.70 -7.64
CA PRO A 314 21.03 -41.98 -8.09
C PRO A 314 19.90 -42.07 -7.07
N TYR A 315 19.15 -40.98 -6.93
CA TYR A 315 17.94 -40.90 -6.12
C TYR A 315 16.80 -40.28 -6.92
N GLY A 316 15.57 -40.43 -6.44
CA GLY A 316 14.38 -39.97 -7.16
C GLY A 316 13.95 -40.92 -8.29
N GLN A 317 12.76 -40.66 -8.84
CA GLN A 317 12.13 -41.48 -9.87
C GLN A 317 11.52 -40.59 -10.96
N GLY A 318 11.41 -41.12 -12.19
CA GLY A 318 10.86 -40.36 -13.32
C GLY A 318 9.39 -39.92 -13.16
N THR A 319 8.66 -40.54 -12.24
CA THR A 319 7.30 -40.16 -11.82
C THR A 319 7.26 -38.93 -10.94
N ILE A 320 8.39 -38.52 -10.35
CA ILE A 320 8.52 -37.41 -9.38
C ILE A 320 7.57 -37.62 -8.19
N ASP A 321 7.52 -38.85 -7.68
CA ASP A 321 6.70 -39.18 -6.51
C ASP A 321 7.33 -38.67 -5.20
N ASP A 322 8.65 -38.48 -5.19
CA ASP A 322 9.41 -37.94 -4.07
C ASP A 322 9.84 -36.51 -4.34
N LEU A 323 9.27 -35.55 -3.60
CA LEU A 323 9.70 -34.14 -3.60
C LEU A 323 10.85 -33.97 -2.60
N LEU A 324 11.96 -34.66 -2.84
CA LEU A 324 13.14 -34.71 -2.00
C LEU A 324 14.29 -34.01 -2.73
N GLY A 325 14.96 -33.08 -2.04
CA GLY A 325 16.18 -32.45 -2.56
C GLY A 325 17.40 -33.37 -2.43
N GLY A 326 18.43 -33.08 -3.22
CA GLY A 326 19.69 -33.81 -3.16
C GLY A 326 20.58 -33.41 -2.00
N SER A 327 21.73 -34.07 -1.94
CA SER A 327 22.86 -33.66 -1.12
C SER A 327 23.95 -33.06 -1.99
N GLY A 328 24.68 -32.08 -1.45
CA GLY A 328 26.01 -31.76 -1.96
C GLY A 328 26.98 -32.94 -1.80
N GLY A 329 28.16 -32.81 -2.41
CA GLY A 329 29.23 -33.81 -2.29
C GLY A 329 30.02 -33.69 -0.98
N GLY A 330 31.05 -34.50 -0.85
CA GLY A 330 32.14 -34.25 0.09
C GLY A 330 32.97 -33.02 -0.28
N GLY A 331 33.65 -32.47 0.72
CA GLY A 331 34.55 -31.36 0.52
C GLY A 331 35.87 -31.76 -0.12
N LEU A 332 36.39 -30.91 -1.02
CA LEU A 332 37.66 -31.09 -1.73
C LEU A 332 38.65 -29.97 -1.39
N ALA A 333 39.94 -30.18 -1.65
CA ALA A 333 40.98 -29.16 -1.50
C ALA A 333 41.01 -28.45 -0.12
N GLY A 334 40.62 -29.14 0.95
CA GLY A 334 40.63 -28.64 2.33
C GLY A 334 39.34 -27.92 2.75
N THR A 335 38.31 -27.86 1.91
CA THR A 335 36.98 -27.34 2.28
C THR A 335 36.03 -28.49 2.63
N THR A 336 34.87 -28.13 3.17
CA THR A 336 33.68 -28.98 3.30
C THR A 336 32.80 -28.90 2.03
N GLY A 337 31.78 -29.75 1.95
CA GLY A 337 30.84 -29.81 0.82
C GLY A 337 29.69 -28.82 0.92
N GLY A 338 29.13 -28.44 -0.24
CA GLY A 338 27.95 -27.57 -0.33
C GLY A 338 26.65 -28.24 0.14
N GLY A 339 25.60 -27.44 0.30
CA GLY A 339 24.25 -27.89 0.66
C GLY A 339 23.37 -28.08 -0.58
N GLY A 340 22.47 -29.05 -0.52
CA GLY A 340 21.43 -29.25 -1.53
C GLY A 340 20.12 -28.52 -1.19
N GLY A 341 19.30 -28.37 -2.22
CA GLY A 341 17.90 -27.95 -2.17
C GLY A 341 17.16 -28.34 -3.44
#